data_AF-I1R9P5-F1
#
_entry.id   AF-I1R9P5-F1
#
_cell.length_a   1.000
_cell.length_b   1.000
_cell.length_c   1.000
_cell.angle_alpha   90.00
_cell.angle_beta   90.00
_cell.angle_gamma   90.00
#
_symmetry.space_group_name_H-M   'P 1'
#
loop_
_entity.id
_entity.type
_entity.pdbx_description
1 polymer ?
#
loop_
_entity_poly.entity_id
_entity_poly.type
_entity_poly.pdbx_seq_one_letter_code
_entity_poly.pdbx_strand_id
1 'polypeptide(L)'
;MGDLQVRHLHPYQQPLAMSLAAVGNHFSASLGLLALGSHNVSMTDHVIRTQADLGELNEFYNIDFASRRYEALEGYHKSEQDLLDGIDFQDLDQEGKVDYIMLNTFHTRQLNNLDLQRTSKKSYEPLIPFADDLVGLLEARQDVEPMKAKESAGLLNNITKSIGRVQTKVKDGGFNVTETTGYLATKAITGLLDGLEEWFTFYSTYDPLFDFWVTTPWRAANSSLTEYLTVVQTELAGMNQKDGQDIIVGEPIGRKGLEVELEAEMIPYTPEELIEIGNQEFKWCEKEMIKQSEALGYGREWKRALEHVKNDYVDPGKQTEYVRSLIVEGSLFVTERDLVTVPPLSNSTWRMIMIDAERQKVSPFFLGGPVIQVSYPVVSMEHDLKLMVMRGNNKHFAKATAFHEMFPGHRLQLYMADRYNSHRKEIFDTPFFVEGWALYWEFLFYDRDDFHHSPENRIGALWWRMHRCLRIIFSLKFHLGEMTAQEAVDLLVDRIHHERSNAEGEVRRSVEGTYSPLYQAGYMLGALQLWNLRKMAVDSGKMTQKEYHDAILRTGGLPIEMVKALILNEELSKDFKAEWKFYDFD
;
A
#
# COMPACT_ATOMS: atom_id res chain seq x y z
N MET A 1 59.89 -27.22 55.12
CA MET A 1 60.98 -27.40 54.13
C MET A 1 60.43 -26.90 52.81
N GLY A 2 60.82 -25.79 52.20
CA GLY A 2 61.83 -24.77 52.45
C GLY A 2 61.92 -23.99 51.13
N ASP A 3 61.88 -22.65 51.21
CA ASP A 3 62.45 -21.65 50.26
C ASP A 3 61.94 -21.64 48.79
N LEU A 4 61.61 -20.52 48.13
CA LEU A 4 62.27 -19.21 48.10
C LEU A 4 61.33 -18.05 47.67
N GLN A 5 61.45 -16.95 48.42
CA GLN A 5 61.58 -15.53 48.01
C GLN A 5 60.84 -14.98 46.78
N VAL A 6 59.85 -14.12 47.08
CA VAL A 6 59.35 -13.05 46.22
C VAL A 6 60.29 -11.84 46.32
N ARG A 7 60.83 -11.36 45.18
CA ARG A 7 61.50 -10.06 45.06
C ARG A 7 60.61 -9.08 44.29
N HIS A 8 60.34 -7.94 44.90
CA HIS A 8 59.76 -6.76 44.26
C HIS A 8 60.75 -6.10 43.29
N LEU A 9 60.30 -5.73 42.09
CA LEU A 9 60.79 -4.58 41.32
C LEU A 9 59.69 -4.11 40.33
N HIS A 10 59.05 -2.97 40.62
CA HIS A 10 58.63 -2.00 39.60
C HIS A 10 59.82 -1.04 39.35
N PRO A 11 59.94 -0.27 38.25
CA PRO A 11 58.86 0.26 37.38
C PRO A 11 59.18 0.23 35.86
N TYR A 12 58.19 0.46 34.99
CA TYR A 12 58.31 1.35 33.81
C TYR A 12 56.93 1.55 33.18
N GLN A 13 56.58 2.83 33.01
CA GLN A 13 55.37 3.34 32.37
C GLN A 13 55.45 3.15 30.85
N GLN A 14 54.35 2.71 30.22
CA GLN A 14 53.74 3.32 29.03
C GLN A 14 52.50 2.49 28.64
N PRO A 15 51.27 3.06 28.63
CA PRO A 15 50.16 2.43 27.93
C PRO A 15 50.25 2.76 26.44
N LEU A 16 50.22 1.72 25.60
CA LEU A 16 49.92 1.86 24.18
C LEU A 16 48.50 2.43 24.06
N ALA A 17 48.40 3.73 23.79
CA ALA A 17 47.21 4.34 23.24
C ALA A 17 47.07 3.88 21.78
N MET A 18 46.40 2.76 21.55
CA MET A 18 45.83 2.48 20.23
C MET A 18 44.60 3.37 20.08
N SER A 19 44.76 4.44 19.31
CA SER A 19 43.70 5.33 18.87
C SER A 19 42.62 4.52 18.14
N LEU A 20 41.45 4.35 18.77
CA LEU A 20 40.22 3.92 18.13
C LEU A 20 39.62 5.00 17.19
N ALA A 21 40.26 6.16 17.07
CA ALA A 21 39.78 7.27 16.23
C ALA A 21 40.00 7.06 14.72
N ALA A 22 40.59 5.94 14.29
CA ALA A 22 40.84 5.64 12.88
C ALA A 22 39.76 4.76 12.21
N VAL A 23 38.74 4.30 12.96
CA VAL A 23 37.69 3.42 12.40
C VAL A 23 36.36 4.16 12.18
N GLY A 24 36.16 5.31 12.81
CA GLY A 24 34.86 6.01 12.87
C GLY A 24 34.53 6.97 11.74
N ASN A 25 35.21 6.94 10.58
CA ASN A 25 34.94 7.91 9.51
C ASN A 25 35.08 7.36 8.08
N HIS A 26 35.06 6.03 7.90
CA HIS A 26 35.23 5.40 6.58
C HIS A 26 33.95 4.75 6.00
N PHE A 27 32.81 4.85 6.68
CA PHE A 27 31.54 4.30 6.17
C PHE A 27 30.57 5.35 5.59
N SER A 28 31.00 6.61 5.51
CA SER A 28 30.31 7.62 4.72
C SER A 28 31.03 7.77 3.37
N ALA A 29 30.30 7.55 2.27
CA ALA A 29 30.71 7.74 0.88
C ALA A 29 31.51 6.63 0.14
N SER A 30 31.22 5.34 0.40
CA SER A 30 31.57 4.23 -0.52
C SER A 30 30.54 3.08 -0.54
N LEU A 31 29.25 3.37 -0.31
CA LEU A 31 28.18 2.36 -0.39
C LEU A 31 27.86 1.87 -1.82
N GLY A 32 28.60 2.33 -2.84
CA GLY A 32 28.40 1.95 -4.25
C GLY A 32 29.58 1.24 -4.94
N LEU A 33 30.65 0.86 -4.23
CA LEU A 33 31.83 0.25 -4.86
C LEU A 33 32.42 -0.93 -4.07
N LEU A 34 31.62 -1.95 -3.83
CA LEU A 34 32.15 -3.31 -3.88
C LEU A 34 31.78 -3.89 -5.24
N ALA A 35 32.57 -3.48 -6.24
CA ALA A 35 32.72 -4.20 -7.49
C ALA A 35 33.26 -5.60 -7.17
N LEU A 36 32.36 -6.53 -6.83
CA LEU A 36 32.57 -7.93 -7.12
C LEU A 36 32.66 -8.00 -8.65
N GLY A 37 33.88 -8.06 -9.14
CA GLY A 37 34.20 -7.86 -10.54
C GLY A 37 33.37 -8.73 -11.48
N SER A 38 32.99 -8.14 -12.61
CA SER A 38 32.80 -8.81 -13.92
C SER A 38 32.17 -10.20 -13.90
N HIS A 39 31.19 -10.45 -13.04
CA HIS A 39 30.22 -11.50 -13.25
C HIS A 39 29.02 -10.81 -13.89
N ASN A 40 28.57 -11.28 -15.06
CA ASN A 40 27.31 -10.84 -15.65
C ASN A 40 26.19 -11.18 -14.66
N VAL A 41 25.87 -10.24 -13.77
CA VAL A 41 24.73 -10.34 -12.86
C VAL A 41 23.48 -10.28 -13.73
N SER A 42 22.61 -11.29 -13.62
CA SER A 42 21.36 -11.28 -14.37
C SER A 42 20.44 -10.14 -13.87
N MET A 43 19.51 -9.68 -14.69
CA MET A 43 18.53 -8.67 -14.23
C MET A 43 17.69 -9.18 -13.06
N THR A 44 17.41 -10.48 -13.00
CA THR A 44 16.77 -11.12 -11.85
C THR A 44 17.59 -10.96 -10.57
N ASP A 45 18.90 -11.23 -10.62
CA ASP A 45 19.79 -11.07 -9.47
C ASP A 45 19.91 -9.60 -9.05
N HIS A 46 19.89 -8.66 -10.02
CA HIS A 46 19.89 -7.23 -9.73
C HIS A 46 18.64 -6.85 -8.94
N VAL A 47 17.44 -7.23 -9.41
CA VAL A 47 16.17 -7.00 -8.71
C VAL A 47 16.18 -7.54 -7.27
N ILE A 48 16.66 -8.78 -7.08
CA ILE A 48 16.74 -9.41 -5.75
C ILE A 48 17.72 -8.66 -4.84
N ARG A 49 18.87 -8.23 -5.37
CA ARG A 49 19.84 -7.44 -4.60
C ARG A 49 19.25 -6.09 -4.19
N THR A 50 18.59 -5.40 -5.12
CA THR A 50 17.95 -4.12 -4.83
C THR A 50 16.91 -4.23 -3.70
N GLN A 51 16.14 -5.33 -3.68
CA GLN A 51 15.21 -5.62 -2.58
C GLN A 51 15.92 -5.78 -1.24
N ALA A 52 16.97 -6.61 -1.20
CA ALA A 52 17.72 -6.87 0.02
C ALA A 52 18.37 -5.60 0.57
N ASP A 53 19.03 -4.83 -0.29
CA ASP A 53 19.70 -3.58 0.07
C ASP A 53 18.71 -2.54 0.61
N LEU A 54 17.54 -2.40 -0.03
CA LEU A 54 16.51 -1.49 0.46
C LEU A 54 15.90 -1.94 1.78
N GLY A 55 15.82 -3.24 2.05
CA GLY A 55 15.46 -3.78 3.36
C GLY A 55 16.39 -3.25 4.44
N GLU A 56 17.70 -3.44 4.26
CA GLU A 56 18.73 -2.97 5.20
C GLU A 56 18.74 -1.45 5.34
N LEU A 57 18.64 -0.71 4.24
CA LEU A 57 18.60 0.76 4.26
C LEU A 57 17.37 1.28 4.99
N ASN A 58 16.20 0.67 4.79
CA ASN A 58 14.98 1.12 5.46
C ASN A 58 14.96 0.78 6.95
N GLU A 59 15.50 -0.38 7.34
CA GLU A 59 15.62 -0.77 8.75
C GLU A 59 16.66 0.09 9.48
N PHE A 60 17.78 0.40 8.83
CA PHE A 60 18.78 1.30 9.40
C PHE A 60 18.25 2.74 9.42
N TYR A 61 17.97 3.36 8.28
CA TYR A 61 17.51 4.74 8.21
C TYR A 61 16.02 4.88 8.54
N ASN A 62 15.60 4.47 9.72
CA ASN A 62 14.18 4.26 10.10
C ASN A 62 13.40 5.53 10.51
N ILE A 63 14.01 6.72 10.44
CA ILE A 63 13.34 7.99 10.74
C ILE A 63 12.94 8.67 9.42
N ASP A 64 11.66 8.55 9.04
CA ASP A 64 11.15 8.90 7.71
C ASP A 64 11.49 10.32 7.23
N PHE A 65 11.47 11.31 8.12
CA PHE A 65 11.67 12.71 7.76
C PHE A 65 13.10 13.23 8.07
N ALA A 66 14.02 12.36 8.48
CA ALA A 66 15.40 12.72 8.77
C ALA A 66 16.19 13.02 7.50
N SER A 67 17.02 14.06 7.52
CA SER A 67 17.86 14.43 6.38
C SER A 67 18.81 13.31 5.97
N ARG A 68 19.38 12.60 6.95
CA ARG A 68 20.28 11.47 6.75
C ARG A 68 19.64 10.34 5.94
N ARG A 69 18.37 10.02 6.20
CA ARG A 69 17.60 9.03 5.42
C ARG A 69 17.46 9.46 3.98
N TYR A 70 17.07 10.71 3.75
CA TYR A 70 16.91 11.22 2.39
C TYR A 70 18.20 11.18 1.59
N GLU A 71 19.33 11.55 2.19
CA GLU A 71 20.64 11.54 1.53
C GLU A 71 21.10 10.12 1.20
N ALA A 72 20.92 9.17 2.13
CA ALA A 72 21.30 7.78 1.92
C ALA A 72 20.48 7.10 0.81
N LEU A 73 19.15 7.23 0.86
CA LEU A 73 18.27 6.63 -0.15
C LEU A 73 18.44 7.29 -1.53
N GLU A 74 18.61 8.62 -1.58
CA GLU A 74 18.88 9.33 -2.83
C GLU A 74 20.21 8.88 -3.46
N GLY A 75 21.27 8.75 -2.63
CA GLY A 75 22.57 8.26 -3.08
C GLY A 75 22.50 6.82 -3.60
N TYR A 76 21.77 5.95 -2.90
CA TYR A 76 21.57 4.57 -3.31
C TYR A 76 20.85 4.46 -4.65
N HIS A 77 19.69 5.12 -4.80
CA HIS A 77 18.92 5.04 -6.04
C HIS A 77 19.66 5.60 -7.25
N LYS A 78 20.41 6.71 -7.09
CA LYS A 78 21.27 7.22 -8.17
C LYS A 78 22.38 6.24 -8.55
N SER A 79 23.03 5.63 -7.56
CA SER A 79 24.05 4.61 -7.80
C SER A 79 23.49 3.40 -8.54
N GLU A 80 22.27 2.96 -8.21
CA GLU A 80 21.63 1.85 -8.92
C GLU A 80 21.25 2.21 -10.37
N GLN A 81 20.84 3.46 -10.62
CA GLN A 81 20.63 3.95 -11.99
C GLN A 81 21.94 3.97 -12.81
N ASP A 82 23.04 4.43 -12.22
CA ASP A 82 24.36 4.39 -12.88
C ASP A 82 24.81 2.95 -13.20
N LEU A 83 24.50 2.00 -12.32
CA LEU A 83 24.78 0.58 -12.54
C LEU A 83 23.92 -0.01 -13.67
N LEU A 84 22.62 0.32 -13.71
CA LEU A 84 21.73 -0.05 -14.80
C LEU A 84 22.26 0.51 -16.12
N ASP A 85 22.66 1.78 -16.17
CA ASP A 85 23.13 2.42 -17.40
C ASP A 85 24.36 1.75 -18.03
N GLY A 86 25.15 1.04 -17.24
CA GLY A 86 26.30 0.24 -17.69
C GLY A 86 25.94 -1.12 -18.32
N ILE A 87 24.68 -1.55 -18.25
CA ILE A 87 24.21 -2.82 -18.83
C ILE A 87 23.90 -2.62 -20.33
N ASP A 88 24.41 -3.54 -21.17
CA ASP A 88 24.04 -3.55 -22.59
C ASP A 88 22.60 -4.08 -22.76
N PHE A 89 21.67 -3.14 -22.93
CA PHE A 89 20.24 -3.43 -23.09
C PHE A 89 19.95 -4.36 -24.28
N GLN A 90 20.75 -4.32 -25.35
CA GLN A 90 20.49 -5.14 -26.54
C GLN A 90 20.85 -6.61 -26.35
N ASP A 91 21.78 -6.90 -25.44
CA ASP A 91 22.19 -8.25 -25.09
C ASP A 91 21.21 -8.95 -24.13
N LEU A 92 20.27 -8.20 -23.53
CA LEU A 92 19.22 -8.74 -22.66
C LEU A 92 18.16 -9.50 -23.48
N ASP A 93 17.67 -10.60 -22.91
CA ASP A 93 16.45 -11.24 -23.39
C ASP A 93 15.21 -10.39 -23.04
N GLN A 94 14.04 -10.81 -23.52
CA GLN A 94 12.82 -10.01 -23.36
C GLN A 94 12.43 -9.80 -21.89
N GLU A 95 12.59 -10.82 -21.04
CA GLU A 95 12.32 -10.71 -19.59
C GLU A 95 13.32 -9.77 -18.91
N GLY A 96 14.61 -9.87 -19.27
CA GLY A 96 15.65 -8.96 -18.79
C GLY A 96 15.42 -7.52 -19.21
N LYS A 97 14.95 -7.26 -20.43
CA LYS A 97 14.58 -5.91 -20.90
C LYS A 97 13.44 -5.32 -20.09
N VAL A 98 12.43 -6.12 -19.76
CA VAL A 98 11.33 -5.69 -18.88
C VAL A 98 11.84 -5.39 -17.47
N ASP A 99 12.62 -6.28 -16.88
CA ASP A 99 13.19 -6.07 -15.54
C ASP A 99 14.07 -4.81 -15.49
N TYR A 100 14.84 -4.55 -16.55
CA TYR A 100 15.64 -3.33 -16.71
C TYR A 100 14.77 -2.08 -16.65
N ILE A 101 13.74 -2.01 -17.51
CA ILE A 101 12.84 -0.86 -17.60
C ILE A 101 12.13 -0.65 -16.26
N MET A 102 11.65 -1.72 -15.65
CA MET A 102 10.93 -1.66 -14.39
C MET A 102 11.82 -1.23 -13.23
N LEU A 103 13.07 -1.69 -13.16
CA LEU A 103 14.01 -1.29 -12.11
C LEU A 103 14.39 0.20 -12.24
N ASN A 104 14.65 0.67 -13.46
CA ASN A 104 14.90 2.09 -13.71
C ASN A 104 13.67 2.97 -13.37
N THR A 105 12.48 2.50 -13.74
CA THR A 105 11.20 3.17 -13.43
C THR A 105 10.99 3.26 -11.91
N PHE A 106 11.24 2.16 -11.21
CA PHE A 106 11.19 2.09 -9.75
C PHE A 106 12.14 3.10 -9.10
N HIS A 107 13.41 3.14 -9.49
CA HIS A 107 14.38 4.11 -8.95
C HIS A 107 13.99 5.56 -9.23
N THR A 108 13.49 5.85 -10.43
CA THR A 108 12.98 7.18 -10.79
C THR A 108 11.80 7.58 -9.91
N ARG A 109 10.82 6.68 -9.72
CA ARG A 109 9.68 6.88 -8.81
C ARG A 109 10.17 7.17 -7.38
N GLN A 110 11.11 6.38 -6.87
CA GLN A 110 11.63 6.58 -5.52
C GLN A 110 12.32 7.93 -5.34
N LEU A 111 13.14 8.37 -6.29
CA LEU A 111 13.78 9.69 -6.25
C LEU A 111 12.76 10.83 -6.26
N ASN A 112 11.73 10.74 -7.10
CA ASN A 112 10.64 11.71 -7.13
C ASN A 112 9.85 11.73 -5.81
N ASN A 113 9.59 10.56 -5.22
CA ASN A 113 8.89 10.45 -3.94
C ASN A 113 9.70 11.06 -2.78
N LEU A 114 11.03 10.91 -2.77
CA LEU A 114 11.90 11.59 -1.80
C LEU A 114 11.81 13.13 -1.93
N ASP A 115 11.75 13.67 -3.15
CA ASP A 115 11.56 15.12 -3.38
C ASP A 115 10.19 15.62 -2.89
N LEU A 116 9.13 14.85 -3.15
CA LEU A 116 7.78 15.15 -2.66
C LEU A 116 7.71 15.11 -1.14
N GLN A 117 8.32 14.11 -0.49
CA GLN A 117 8.40 14.00 0.96
C GLN A 117 9.16 15.18 1.59
N ARG A 118 10.31 15.58 1.03
CA ARG A 118 11.04 16.78 1.48
C ARG A 118 10.19 18.04 1.36
N THR A 119 9.37 18.14 0.32
CA THR A 119 8.45 19.27 0.13
C THR A 119 7.31 19.24 1.14
N SER A 120 6.70 18.07 1.37
CA SER A 120 5.64 17.86 2.35
C SER A 120 6.10 18.18 3.78
N LYS A 121 7.33 17.77 4.14
CA LYS A 121 7.97 18.06 5.45
C LYS A 121 7.92 19.54 5.83
N LYS A 122 8.19 20.44 4.88
CA LYS A 122 8.21 21.90 5.11
C LYS A 122 6.87 22.43 5.63
N SER A 123 5.76 21.76 5.34
CA SER A 123 4.42 22.19 5.77
C SER A 123 4.20 22.02 7.28
N TYR A 124 4.72 20.92 7.85
CA TYR A 124 4.52 20.58 9.27
C TYR A 124 5.74 20.81 10.15
N GLU A 125 6.91 21.11 9.57
CA GLU A 125 8.14 21.45 10.30
C GLU A 125 7.95 22.50 11.41
N PRO A 126 7.16 23.59 11.22
CA PRO A 126 6.89 24.55 12.30
C PRO A 126 6.16 23.97 13.52
N LEU A 127 5.48 22.83 13.37
CA LEU A 127 4.77 22.11 14.43
C LEU A 127 5.69 21.17 15.21
N ILE A 128 6.91 20.90 14.73
CA ILE A 128 7.88 20.01 15.38
C ILE A 128 9.27 20.67 15.50
N PRO A 129 9.39 21.88 16.09
CA PRO A 129 10.64 22.65 16.14
C PRO A 129 11.75 22.00 16.99
N PHE A 130 11.45 20.87 17.64
CA PHE A 130 12.36 20.08 18.47
C PHE A 130 12.82 18.79 17.76
N ALA A 131 12.33 18.51 16.55
CA ALA A 131 12.55 17.25 15.87
C ALA A 131 14.03 16.98 15.62
N ASP A 132 14.78 17.94 15.06
CA ASP A 132 16.19 17.72 14.70
C ASP A 132 17.07 17.40 15.93
N ASP A 133 16.82 18.07 17.07
CA ASP A 133 17.52 17.79 18.33
C ASP A 133 17.24 16.35 18.81
N LEU A 134 16.00 15.90 18.67
CA LEU A 134 15.59 14.55 19.05
C LEU A 134 16.16 13.51 18.07
N VAL A 135 16.03 13.74 16.77
CA VAL A 135 16.61 12.89 15.71
C VAL A 135 18.11 12.71 15.93
N GLY A 136 18.84 13.77 16.28
CA GLY A 136 20.27 13.67 16.60
C GLY A 136 20.58 12.71 17.76
N LEU A 137 19.74 12.62 18.79
CA LEU A 137 19.89 11.62 19.86
C LEU A 137 19.65 10.19 19.36
N LEU A 138 18.63 10.02 18.52
CA LEU A 138 18.25 8.71 17.96
C LEU A 138 19.34 8.18 17.01
N GLU A 139 19.83 9.04 16.12
CA GLU A 139 20.90 8.71 15.16
C GLU A 139 22.23 8.45 15.88
N ALA A 140 22.59 9.22 16.92
CA ALA A 140 23.80 8.94 17.72
C ALA A 140 23.75 7.57 18.40
N ARG A 141 22.57 7.14 18.86
CA ARG A 141 22.36 5.78 19.39
C ARG A 141 22.49 4.73 18.29
N GLN A 142 21.91 4.99 17.13
CA GLN A 142 21.99 4.10 15.98
C GLN A 142 23.44 3.90 15.51
N ASP A 143 24.27 4.93 15.56
CA ASP A 143 25.72 4.86 15.28
C ASP A 143 26.54 4.30 16.45
N VAL A 144 25.89 3.96 17.56
CA VAL A 144 26.51 3.47 18.79
C VAL A 144 27.58 4.45 19.29
N GLU A 145 27.33 5.75 19.14
CA GLU A 145 28.23 6.77 19.65
C GLU A 145 28.34 6.67 21.18
N PRO A 146 29.50 7.02 21.76
CA PRO A 146 29.66 7.04 23.21
C PRO A 146 28.60 7.92 23.91
N MET A 147 27.84 7.33 24.83
CA MET A 147 26.76 8.02 25.53
C MET A 147 27.30 9.19 26.39
N LYS A 148 26.74 10.38 26.16
CA LYS A 148 27.02 11.62 26.91
C LYS A 148 25.86 11.97 27.84
N ALA A 149 25.60 11.11 28.83
CA ALA A 149 24.40 11.14 29.68
C ALA A 149 23.97 12.53 30.19
N LYS A 150 24.90 13.34 30.71
CA LYS A 150 24.61 14.68 31.23
C LYS A 150 24.18 15.67 30.13
N GLU A 151 24.80 15.59 28.96
CA GLU A 151 24.48 16.44 27.80
C GLU A 151 23.12 16.04 27.23
N SER A 152 22.89 14.73 27.04
CA SER A 152 21.60 14.19 26.59
C SER A 152 20.45 14.58 27.52
N ALA A 153 20.67 14.52 28.84
CA ALA A 153 19.72 15.01 29.84
C ALA A 153 19.40 16.51 29.70
N GLY A 154 20.42 17.33 29.45
CA GLY A 154 20.27 18.76 29.19
C GLY A 154 19.47 19.03 27.91
N LEU A 155 19.73 18.26 26.85
CA LEU A 155 19.03 18.35 25.57
C LEU A 155 17.55 17.95 25.71
N LEU A 156 17.25 16.82 26.37
CA LEU A 156 15.86 16.40 26.65
C LEU A 156 15.08 17.46 27.43
N ASN A 157 15.71 18.13 28.39
CA ASN A 157 15.09 19.23 29.11
C ASN A 157 14.81 20.45 28.19
N ASN A 158 15.67 20.75 27.23
CA ASN A 158 15.43 21.81 26.24
C ASN A 158 14.32 21.42 25.25
N ILE A 159 14.31 20.18 24.77
CA ILE A 159 13.24 19.59 23.96
C ILE A 159 11.90 19.72 24.69
N THR A 160 11.83 19.33 25.96
CA THR A 160 10.61 19.45 26.79
C THR A 160 10.08 20.88 26.82
N LYS A 161 10.97 21.87 26.99
CA LYS A 161 10.60 23.30 26.95
C LYS A 161 10.13 23.74 25.56
N SER A 162 10.73 23.20 24.50
CA SER A 162 10.35 23.50 23.12
C SER A 162 8.96 22.95 22.80
N ILE A 163 8.67 21.71 23.20
CA ILE A 163 7.35 21.08 23.11
C ILE A 163 6.31 21.96 23.83
N GLY A 164 6.57 22.37 25.07
CA GLY A 164 5.63 23.22 25.81
C GLY A 164 5.35 24.56 25.14
N ARG A 165 6.34 25.19 24.49
CA ARG A 165 6.15 26.44 23.72
C ARG A 165 5.27 26.22 22.49
N VAL A 166 5.56 25.19 21.69
CA VAL A 166 4.78 24.93 20.47
C VAL A 166 3.36 24.45 20.81
N GLN A 167 3.20 23.61 21.84
CA GLN A 167 1.89 23.18 22.35
C GLN A 167 1.03 24.36 22.80
N THR A 168 1.61 25.31 23.54
CA THR A 168 0.89 26.54 23.94
C THR A 168 0.46 27.33 22.70
N LYS A 169 1.37 27.50 21.74
CA LYS A 169 1.07 28.21 20.50
C LYS A 169 -0.03 27.52 19.68
N VAL A 170 -0.09 26.19 19.63
CA VAL A 170 -1.18 25.44 18.99
C VAL A 170 -2.51 25.71 19.70
N LYS A 171 -2.54 25.58 21.04
CA LYS A 171 -3.74 25.83 21.85
C LYS A 171 -4.26 27.27 21.74
N ASP A 172 -3.37 28.23 21.54
CA ASP A 172 -3.71 29.64 21.35
C ASP A 172 -4.13 29.98 19.90
N GLY A 173 -4.22 28.99 19.01
CA GLY A 173 -4.58 29.20 17.60
C GLY A 173 -3.47 29.88 16.79
N GLY A 174 -2.21 29.75 17.21
CA GLY A 174 -1.05 30.42 16.60
C GLY A 174 -0.55 29.80 15.29
N PHE A 175 -1.24 28.79 14.76
CA PHE A 175 -0.96 28.15 13.48
C PHE A 175 -2.24 28.13 12.62
N ASN A 176 -2.13 28.57 11.37
CA ASN A 176 -3.17 28.43 10.37
C ASN A 176 -2.72 27.35 9.37
N VAL A 177 -3.06 26.11 9.67
CA VAL A 177 -2.67 24.91 8.90
C VAL A 177 -3.91 24.09 8.58
N THR A 178 -3.81 23.24 7.56
CA THR A 178 -4.90 22.31 7.21
C THR A 178 -4.89 21.09 8.14
N GLU A 179 -6.01 20.37 8.16
CA GLU A 179 -6.15 19.10 8.88
C GLU A 179 -5.12 18.07 8.41
N THR A 180 -4.82 18.05 7.10
CA THR A 180 -3.74 17.24 6.52
C THR A 180 -2.38 17.57 7.14
N THR A 181 -2.02 18.85 7.29
CA THR A 181 -0.75 19.23 7.92
C THR A 181 -0.70 18.79 9.39
N GLY A 182 -1.82 18.90 10.12
CA GLY A 182 -1.94 18.36 11.47
C GLY A 182 -1.78 16.84 11.54
N TYR A 183 -2.36 16.13 10.57
CA TYR A 183 -2.23 14.67 10.43
C TYR A 183 -0.79 14.23 10.14
N LEU A 184 -0.07 14.95 9.28
CA LEU A 184 1.35 14.67 9.01
C LEU A 184 2.24 14.93 10.23
N ALA A 185 1.97 16.02 10.96
CA ALA A 185 2.64 16.27 12.24
C ALA A 185 2.37 15.14 13.26
N THR A 186 1.14 14.60 13.29
CA THR A 186 0.77 13.46 14.13
C THR A 186 1.61 12.22 13.80
N LYS A 187 1.79 11.88 12.51
CA LYS A 187 2.66 10.77 12.08
C LYS A 187 4.11 10.99 12.52
N ALA A 188 4.65 12.18 12.26
CA ALA A 188 6.02 12.52 12.64
C ALA A 188 6.26 12.45 14.15
N ILE A 189 5.35 12.98 14.97
CA ILE A 189 5.43 12.94 16.44
C ILE A 189 5.33 11.50 16.96
N THR A 190 4.50 10.66 16.34
CA THR A 190 4.37 9.25 16.71
C THR A 190 5.69 8.51 16.47
N GLY A 191 6.31 8.66 15.31
CA GLY A 191 7.62 8.05 15.04
C GLY A 191 8.72 8.53 15.98
N LEU A 192 8.67 9.81 16.39
CA LEU A 192 9.60 10.35 17.41
C LEU A 192 9.38 9.74 18.81
N LEU A 193 8.13 9.48 19.20
CA LEU A 193 7.82 8.80 20.46
C LEU A 193 8.36 7.37 20.47
N ASP A 194 8.12 6.62 19.40
CA ASP A 194 8.60 5.24 19.26
C ASP A 194 10.14 5.19 19.33
N GLY A 195 10.82 6.07 18.58
CA GLY A 195 12.27 6.18 18.62
C GLY A 195 12.81 6.61 20.00
N LEU A 196 12.13 7.51 20.70
CA LEU A 196 12.52 7.98 22.04
C LEU A 196 12.39 6.87 23.10
N GLU A 197 11.40 5.99 22.99
CA GLU A 197 11.25 4.80 23.84
C GLU A 197 12.37 3.79 23.56
N GLU A 198 12.63 3.47 22.30
CA GLU A 198 13.73 2.58 21.90
C GLU A 198 15.09 3.11 22.39
N TRP A 199 15.34 4.41 22.19
CA TRP A 199 16.57 5.06 22.63
C TRP A 199 16.78 4.96 24.14
N PHE A 200 15.73 5.17 24.94
CA PHE A 200 15.83 5.09 26.39
C PHE A 200 16.07 3.66 26.87
N THR A 201 15.30 2.71 26.34
CA THR A 201 15.38 1.29 26.72
C THR A 201 16.73 0.66 26.33
N PHE A 202 17.38 1.17 25.27
CA PHE A 202 18.72 0.72 24.87
C PHE A 202 19.78 0.94 25.96
N TYR A 203 19.74 2.05 26.70
CA TYR A 203 20.75 2.39 27.72
C TYR A 203 20.29 2.14 29.16
N SER A 204 18.99 2.28 29.44
CA SER A 204 18.48 2.20 30.80
C SER A 204 18.75 0.82 31.40
N THR A 205 19.01 0.77 32.71
CA THR A 205 19.42 -0.42 33.48
C THR A 205 20.83 -0.95 33.20
N TYR A 206 21.46 -0.55 32.10
CA TYR A 206 22.82 -0.96 31.73
C TYR A 206 23.88 0.08 32.09
N ASP A 207 23.60 1.38 31.90
CA ASP A 207 24.51 2.48 32.23
C ASP A 207 24.00 3.28 33.45
N PRO A 208 24.63 3.14 34.63
CA PRO A 208 24.20 3.86 35.84
C PRO A 208 24.29 5.39 35.74
N LEU A 209 25.22 5.93 34.95
CA LEU A 209 25.33 7.38 34.74
C LEU A 209 24.25 7.88 33.80
N PHE A 210 23.88 7.08 32.80
CA PHE A 210 22.69 7.33 31.98
C PHE A 210 21.45 7.40 32.86
N ASP A 211 21.17 6.36 33.65
CA ASP A 211 19.97 6.32 34.49
C ASP A 211 19.94 7.49 35.48
N PHE A 212 21.08 7.85 36.07
CA PHE A 212 21.20 8.98 36.99
C PHE A 212 20.82 10.32 36.35
N TRP A 213 21.34 10.62 35.14
CA TRP A 213 21.11 11.91 34.50
C TRP A 213 19.81 11.96 33.68
N VAL A 214 19.47 10.88 32.97
CA VAL A 214 18.51 10.88 31.85
C VAL A 214 17.11 10.46 32.26
N THR A 215 16.94 9.56 33.23
CA THR A 215 15.61 8.99 33.56
C THR A 215 14.53 10.03 33.80
N THR A 216 14.83 11.08 34.58
CA THR A 216 13.83 12.11 34.90
C THR A 216 13.57 13.05 33.72
N PRO A 217 14.59 13.61 33.03
CA PRO A 217 14.39 14.36 31.79
C PRO A 217 13.66 13.60 30.70
N TRP A 218 13.95 12.30 30.53
CA TRP A 218 13.28 11.44 29.55
C TRP A 218 11.79 11.30 29.88
N ARG A 219 11.42 10.99 31.13
CA ARG A 219 10.01 10.91 31.54
C ARG A 219 9.26 12.21 31.26
N ALA A 220 9.89 13.35 31.54
CA ALA A 220 9.31 14.66 31.27
C ALA A 220 9.13 14.92 29.76
N ALA A 221 10.14 14.61 28.95
CA ALA A 221 10.08 14.76 27.50
C ALA A 221 9.02 13.84 26.88
N ASN A 222 9.00 12.55 27.27
CA ASN A 222 8.05 11.55 26.79
C ASN A 222 6.60 11.93 27.13
N SER A 223 6.35 12.34 28.38
CA SER A 223 5.02 12.81 28.80
C SER A 223 4.60 14.06 28.03
N SER A 224 5.50 15.05 27.91
CA SER A 224 5.23 16.29 27.19
C SER A 224 4.93 16.03 25.70
N LEU A 225 5.69 15.14 25.06
CA LEU A 225 5.49 14.78 23.66
C LEU A 225 4.18 13.99 23.45
N THR A 226 3.82 13.09 24.38
CA THR A 226 2.54 12.36 24.37
C THR A 226 1.35 13.31 24.53
N GLU A 227 1.44 14.27 25.44
CA GLU A 227 0.42 15.31 25.62
C GLU A 227 0.32 16.21 24.38
N TYR A 228 1.46 16.54 23.77
CA TYR A 228 1.48 17.34 22.56
C TYR A 228 0.89 16.59 21.35
N LEU A 229 1.18 15.29 21.20
CA LEU A 229 0.54 14.44 20.18
C LEU A 229 -0.98 14.52 20.28
N THR A 230 -1.52 14.39 21.50
CA THR A 230 -2.97 14.49 21.74
C THR A 230 -3.51 15.86 21.29
N VAL A 231 -2.81 16.95 21.60
CA VAL A 231 -3.20 18.31 21.21
C VAL A 231 -3.17 18.48 19.68
N VAL A 232 -2.15 17.98 18.99
CA VAL A 232 -2.08 18.05 17.53
C VAL A 232 -3.20 17.23 16.89
N GLN A 233 -3.48 16.04 17.41
CA GLN A 233 -4.58 15.19 16.94
C GLN A 233 -5.94 15.89 17.07
N THR A 234 -6.24 16.49 18.22
CA THR A 234 -7.57 17.07 18.47
C THR A 234 -7.73 18.47 17.90
N GLU A 235 -6.73 19.34 18.04
CA GLU A 235 -6.84 20.76 17.69
C GLU A 235 -6.46 21.06 16.23
N LEU A 236 -5.60 20.24 15.61
CA LEU A 236 -5.13 20.47 14.24
C LEU A 236 -5.61 19.41 13.25
N ALA A 237 -5.59 18.13 13.62
CA ALA A 237 -5.92 17.03 12.68
C ALA A 237 -7.41 16.64 12.69
N GLY A 238 -8.23 17.18 13.60
CA GLY A 238 -9.65 16.83 13.69
C GLY A 238 -9.92 15.37 14.11
N MET A 239 -8.94 14.71 14.74
CA MET A 239 -9.00 13.32 15.21
C MET A 239 -9.41 13.25 16.69
N ASN A 240 -9.89 12.09 17.14
CA ASN A 240 -10.23 11.79 18.54
C ASN A 240 -11.24 12.79 19.14
N GLN A 241 -12.23 13.20 18.34
CA GLN A 241 -13.24 14.17 18.77
C GLN A 241 -14.18 13.56 19.82
N LYS A 242 -14.56 14.33 20.84
CA LYS A 242 -15.36 13.86 22.00
C LYS A 242 -16.74 13.30 21.62
N ASP A 243 -17.25 13.68 20.46
CA ASP A 243 -18.58 13.28 19.97
C ASP A 243 -18.55 12.00 19.10
N GLY A 244 -17.37 11.37 18.94
CA GLY A 244 -17.20 10.12 18.18
C GLY A 244 -17.26 10.27 16.66
N GLN A 245 -17.38 11.50 16.15
CA GLN A 245 -17.28 11.81 14.72
C GLN A 245 -15.85 12.22 14.39
N ASP A 246 -14.98 11.23 14.21
CA ASP A 246 -13.64 11.50 13.67
C ASP A 246 -13.74 11.90 12.21
N ILE A 247 -13.09 13.01 11.84
CA ILE A 247 -12.94 13.40 10.45
C ILE A 247 -12.04 12.34 9.78
N ILE A 248 -12.46 11.84 8.63
CA ILE A 248 -11.58 11.01 7.80
C ILE A 248 -10.55 11.95 7.17
N VAL A 249 -9.30 11.88 7.66
CA VAL A 249 -8.20 12.73 7.19
C VAL A 249 -7.15 11.89 6.50
N GLY A 250 -6.66 12.39 5.36
CA GLY A 250 -5.62 11.78 4.56
C GLY A 250 -4.67 12.82 3.97
N GLU A 251 -3.64 12.33 3.26
CA GLU A 251 -2.67 13.18 2.56
C GLU A 251 -2.96 13.18 1.04
N PRO A 252 -3.60 14.23 0.49
CA PRO A 252 -3.62 14.42 -0.94
C PRO A 252 -2.20 14.67 -1.45
N ILE A 253 -1.76 13.88 -2.42
CA ILE A 253 -0.41 13.95 -2.99
C ILE A 253 -0.26 15.05 -4.08
N GLY A 254 -1.38 15.66 -4.47
CA GLY A 254 -1.44 16.68 -5.50
C GLY A 254 -1.19 16.14 -6.92
N ARG A 255 -1.32 17.03 -7.91
CA ARG A 255 -1.12 16.70 -9.33
C ARG A 255 0.26 16.11 -9.61
N LYS A 256 1.34 16.76 -9.12
CA LYS A 256 2.72 16.29 -9.35
C LYS A 256 2.92 14.88 -8.81
N GLY A 257 2.38 14.58 -7.62
CA GLY A 257 2.43 13.23 -7.06
C GLY A 257 1.69 12.22 -7.93
N LEU A 258 0.47 12.55 -8.38
CA LEU A 258 -0.29 11.67 -9.27
C LEU A 258 0.43 11.41 -10.59
N GLU A 259 1.06 12.41 -11.19
CA GLU A 259 1.84 12.27 -12.43
C GLU A 259 3.04 11.32 -12.25
N VAL A 260 3.75 11.41 -11.11
CA VAL A 260 4.84 10.48 -10.76
C VAL A 260 4.34 9.04 -10.65
N GLU A 261 3.22 8.84 -9.96
CA GLU A 261 2.64 7.51 -9.77
C GLU A 261 2.09 6.94 -11.09
N LEU A 262 1.48 7.78 -11.95
CA LEU A 262 0.98 7.37 -13.26
C LEU A 262 2.10 6.99 -14.22
N GLU A 263 3.23 7.72 -14.21
CA GLU A 263 4.41 7.35 -14.99
C GLU A 263 4.98 6.01 -14.53
N ALA A 264 5.06 5.78 -13.21
CA ALA A 264 5.57 4.53 -12.66
C ALA A 264 4.68 3.32 -12.97
N GLU A 265 3.36 3.53 -13.01
CA GLU A 265 2.36 2.53 -13.41
C GLU A 265 2.20 2.42 -14.94
N MET A 266 2.99 3.19 -15.71
CA MET A 266 2.95 3.19 -17.18
C MET A 266 1.56 3.50 -17.74
N ILE A 267 0.85 4.44 -17.10
CA ILE A 267 -0.50 4.86 -17.48
C ILE A 267 -0.41 6.17 -18.28
N PRO A 268 -0.59 6.13 -19.61
CA PRO A 268 -0.42 7.31 -20.45
C PRO A 268 -1.69 8.17 -20.46
N TYR A 269 -2.28 8.43 -19.29
CA TYR A 269 -3.50 9.23 -19.13
C TYR A 269 -3.30 10.32 -18.07
N THR A 270 -3.99 11.45 -18.23
CA THR A 270 -4.08 12.44 -17.15
C THR A 270 -5.08 11.99 -16.08
N PRO A 271 -4.97 12.49 -14.84
CA PRO A 271 -5.97 12.25 -13.81
C PRO A 271 -7.41 12.56 -14.27
N GLU A 272 -7.59 13.63 -15.05
CA GLU A 272 -8.90 14.04 -15.58
C GLU A 272 -9.46 13.04 -16.59
N GLU A 273 -8.61 12.54 -17.50
CA GLU A 273 -9.00 11.50 -18.45
C GLU A 273 -9.44 10.23 -17.72
N LEU A 274 -8.71 9.84 -16.66
CA LEU A 274 -9.08 8.67 -15.84
C LEU A 274 -10.39 8.87 -15.07
N ILE A 275 -10.66 10.07 -14.56
CA ILE A 275 -11.95 10.43 -13.96
C ILE A 275 -13.07 10.28 -15.00
N GLU A 276 -12.84 10.71 -16.24
CA GLU A 276 -13.82 10.56 -17.32
C GLU A 276 -14.08 9.09 -17.67
N ILE A 277 -13.05 8.24 -17.72
CA ILE A 277 -13.22 6.78 -17.86
C ILE A 277 -14.17 6.26 -16.77
N GLY A 278 -13.94 6.65 -15.51
CA GLY A 278 -14.80 6.28 -14.38
C GLY A 278 -16.26 6.71 -14.58
N ASN A 279 -16.49 7.93 -15.09
CA ASN A 279 -17.84 8.43 -15.37
C ASN A 279 -18.54 7.66 -16.49
N GLN A 280 -17.83 7.36 -17.58
CA GLN A 280 -18.40 6.64 -18.72
C GLN A 280 -18.76 5.19 -18.37
N GLU A 281 -17.87 4.50 -17.66
CA GLU A 281 -18.12 3.15 -17.15
C GLU A 281 -19.32 3.13 -16.17
N PHE A 282 -19.43 4.15 -15.30
CA PHE A 282 -20.60 4.26 -14.41
C PHE A 282 -21.89 4.42 -15.20
N LYS A 283 -21.89 5.27 -16.24
CA LYS A 283 -23.05 5.50 -17.11
C LYS A 283 -23.45 4.24 -17.88
N TRP A 284 -22.48 3.43 -18.30
CA TRP A 284 -22.74 2.10 -18.87
C TRP A 284 -23.41 1.19 -17.84
N CYS A 285 -22.87 1.13 -16.62
CA CYS A 285 -23.44 0.32 -15.54
C CYS A 285 -24.88 0.73 -15.19
N GLU A 286 -25.21 2.02 -15.17
CA GLU A 286 -26.58 2.48 -14.92
C GLU A 286 -27.57 1.96 -15.97
N LYS A 287 -27.16 1.95 -17.25
CA LYS A 287 -28.00 1.39 -18.33
C LYS A 287 -28.21 -0.10 -18.12
N GLU A 288 -27.17 -0.83 -17.75
CA GLU A 288 -27.26 -2.27 -17.46
C GLU A 288 -28.11 -2.56 -16.23
N MET A 289 -27.98 -1.77 -15.16
CA MET A 289 -28.82 -1.88 -13.96
C MET A 289 -30.30 -1.68 -14.27
N ILE A 290 -30.63 -0.74 -15.16
CA ILE A 290 -32.02 -0.53 -15.63
C ILE A 290 -32.53 -1.78 -16.36
N LYS A 291 -31.74 -2.41 -17.24
CA LYS A 291 -32.15 -3.65 -17.93
C LYS A 291 -32.47 -4.78 -16.94
N GLN A 292 -31.62 -4.97 -15.92
CA GLN A 292 -31.85 -6.00 -14.92
C GLN A 292 -33.04 -5.68 -14.00
N SER A 293 -33.22 -4.40 -13.68
CA SER A 293 -34.39 -3.91 -12.94
C SER A 293 -35.70 -4.16 -13.69
N GLU A 294 -35.72 -3.93 -15.01
CA GLU A 294 -36.88 -4.25 -15.86
C GLU A 294 -37.15 -5.76 -15.88
N ALA A 295 -36.10 -6.58 -15.96
CA ALA A 295 -36.23 -8.05 -15.92
C ALA A 295 -36.80 -8.57 -14.58
N LEU A 296 -36.56 -7.86 -13.46
CA LEU A 296 -37.14 -8.15 -12.15
C LEU A 296 -38.54 -7.56 -11.92
N GLY A 297 -39.07 -6.79 -12.89
CA GLY A 297 -40.38 -6.16 -12.77
C GLY A 297 -40.40 -4.86 -11.96
N TYR A 298 -39.24 -4.25 -11.69
CA TYR A 298 -39.14 -2.93 -11.04
C TYR A 298 -39.12 -1.76 -12.05
N GLY A 299 -39.27 -2.05 -13.35
CA GLY A 299 -39.16 -1.04 -14.40
C GLY A 299 -37.80 -0.34 -14.37
N ARG A 300 -37.77 0.97 -14.59
CA ARG A 300 -36.53 1.76 -14.58
C ARG A 300 -36.01 2.12 -13.18
N GLU A 301 -36.70 1.73 -12.12
CA GLU A 301 -36.35 2.04 -10.72
C GLU A 301 -35.28 1.09 -10.17
N TRP A 302 -34.09 1.06 -10.78
CA TRP A 302 -33.05 0.08 -10.45
C TRP A 302 -32.60 0.11 -8.99
N LYS A 303 -32.72 1.25 -8.31
CA LYS A 303 -32.45 1.37 -6.87
C LYS A 303 -33.42 0.55 -6.01
N ARG A 304 -34.67 0.39 -6.43
CA ARG A 304 -35.64 -0.49 -5.76
C ARG A 304 -35.32 -1.97 -6.02
N ALA A 305 -34.91 -2.31 -7.24
CA ALA A 305 -34.42 -3.65 -7.57
C ALA A 305 -33.16 -4.00 -6.76
N LEU A 306 -32.24 -3.05 -6.58
CA LEU A 306 -31.06 -3.21 -5.73
C LEU A 306 -31.45 -3.49 -4.27
N GLU A 307 -32.43 -2.77 -3.73
CA GLU A 307 -32.90 -3.03 -2.36
C GLU A 307 -33.54 -4.43 -2.20
N HIS A 308 -34.18 -4.96 -3.25
CA HIS A 308 -34.61 -6.35 -3.26
C HIS A 308 -33.43 -7.32 -3.19
N VAL A 309 -32.42 -7.13 -4.04
CA VAL A 309 -31.18 -7.94 -4.07
C VAL A 309 -30.43 -7.90 -2.73
N LYS A 310 -30.31 -6.71 -2.12
CA LYS A 310 -29.65 -6.54 -0.81
C LYS A 310 -30.34 -7.32 0.32
N ASN A 311 -31.64 -7.59 0.20
CA ASN A 311 -32.38 -8.37 1.19
C ASN A 311 -32.35 -9.89 0.92
N ASP A 312 -31.73 -10.35 -0.17
CA ASP A 312 -31.52 -11.79 -0.42
C ASP A 312 -30.18 -12.28 0.14
N TYR A 313 -30.11 -12.37 1.48
CA TYR A 313 -28.98 -12.92 2.21
C TYR A 313 -29.27 -14.34 2.71
N VAL A 314 -28.23 -15.06 3.11
CA VAL A 314 -28.39 -16.38 3.75
C VAL A 314 -28.72 -16.24 5.24
N ASP A 315 -29.20 -17.30 5.88
CA ASP A 315 -29.39 -17.27 7.33
C ASP A 315 -28.04 -17.28 8.09
N PRO A 316 -27.97 -16.72 9.31
CA PRO A 316 -26.80 -16.84 10.17
C PRO A 316 -26.36 -18.32 10.33
N GLY A 317 -25.07 -18.57 10.11
CA GLY A 317 -24.49 -19.92 10.11
C GLY A 317 -24.46 -20.62 8.74
N LYS A 318 -25.09 -20.05 7.70
CA LYS A 318 -25.09 -20.62 6.33
C LYS A 318 -24.09 -20.01 5.36
N GLN A 319 -23.43 -18.91 5.74
CA GLN A 319 -22.49 -18.20 4.86
C GLN A 319 -21.26 -19.05 4.49
N THR A 320 -20.75 -19.87 5.40
CA THR A 320 -19.58 -20.74 5.12
C THR A 320 -19.88 -21.80 4.08
N GLU A 321 -21.06 -22.45 4.18
CA GLU A 321 -21.56 -23.40 3.18
C GLU A 321 -21.72 -22.72 1.81
N TYR A 322 -22.30 -21.53 1.79
CA TYR A 322 -22.52 -20.76 0.57
C TYR A 322 -21.21 -20.32 -0.08
N VAL A 323 -20.30 -19.69 0.65
CA VAL A 323 -18.98 -19.27 0.14
C VAL A 323 -18.20 -20.47 -0.39
N ARG A 324 -18.21 -21.62 0.31
CA ARG A 324 -17.58 -22.84 -0.20
C ARG A 324 -18.17 -23.28 -1.55
N SER A 325 -19.49 -23.21 -1.71
CA SER A 325 -20.13 -23.57 -2.97
C SER A 325 -19.70 -22.67 -4.12
N LEU A 326 -19.54 -21.37 -3.88
CA LEU A 326 -19.06 -20.39 -4.86
C LEU A 326 -17.61 -20.66 -5.27
N ILE A 327 -16.73 -20.99 -4.33
CA ILE A 327 -15.32 -21.32 -4.64
C ILE A 327 -15.24 -22.55 -5.56
N VAL A 328 -16.04 -23.57 -5.26
CA VAL A 328 -16.12 -24.79 -6.09
C VAL A 328 -16.71 -24.48 -7.46
N GLU A 329 -17.79 -23.69 -7.52
CA GLU A 329 -18.40 -23.23 -8.77
C GLU A 329 -17.38 -22.52 -9.67
N GLY A 330 -16.62 -21.56 -9.12
CA GLY A 330 -15.66 -20.78 -9.88
C GLY A 330 -14.53 -21.63 -10.46
N SER A 331 -14.00 -22.57 -9.65
CA SER A 331 -12.97 -23.51 -10.11
C SER A 331 -13.49 -24.46 -11.20
N LEU A 332 -14.66 -25.07 -11.00
CA LEU A 332 -15.25 -25.98 -12.00
C LEU A 332 -15.56 -25.22 -13.29
N PHE A 333 -16.15 -24.03 -13.18
CA PHE A 333 -16.54 -23.23 -14.34
C PHE A 333 -15.36 -22.99 -15.28
N VAL A 334 -14.23 -22.52 -14.75
CA VAL A 334 -13.06 -22.19 -15.58
C VAL A 334 -12.31 -23.42 -16.07
N THR A 335 -12.32 -24.53 -15.32
CA THR A 335 -11.62 -25.76 -15.71
C THR A 335 -12.39 -26.58 -16.74
N GLU A 336 -13.71 -26.72 -16.60
CA GLU A 336 -14.56 -27.46 -17.55
C GLU A 336 -14.63 -26.77 -18.92
N ARG A 337 -14.46 -25.44 -18.95
CA ARG A 337 -14.48 -24.62 -20.17
C ARG A 337 -13.09 -24.35 -20.75
N ASP A 338 -12.05 -24.92 -20.14
CA ASP A 338 -10.65 -24.71 -20.52
C ASP A 338 -10.30 -23.22 -20.66
N LEU A 339 -10.71 -22.39 -19.69
CA LEU A 339 -10.49 -20.95 -19.74
C LEU A 339 -9.15 -20.54 -19.13
N VAL A 340 -8.64 -21.25 -18.12
CA VAL A 340 -7.34 -21.00 -17.47
C VAL A 340 -6.86 -22.27 -16.77
N THR A 341 -5.56 -22.48 -16.68
CA THR A 341 -5.00 -23.60 -15.93
C THR A 341 -5.14 -23.36 -14.42
N VAL A 342 -5.83 -24.26 -13.72
CA VAL A 342 -5.93 -24.26 -12.25
C VAL A 342 -5.09 -25.43 -11.69
N PRO A 343 -3.92 -25.16 -11.07
CA PRO A 343 -3.10 -26.21 -10.47
C PRO A 343 -3.86 -27.02 -9.40
N PRO A 344 -3.78 -28.36 -9.38
CA PRO A 344 -4.52 -29.18 -8.41
C PRO A 344 -4.24 -28.83 -6.94
N LEU A 345 -2.98 -28.47 -6.64
CA LEU A 345 -2.60 -28.07 -5.29
C LEU A 345 -3.23 -26.72 -4.92
N SER A 346 -3.33 -25.75 -5.83
CA SER A 346 -3.97 -24.48 -5.51
C SER A 346 -5.46 -24.68 -5.20
N ASN A 347 -6.11 -25.55 -5.99
CA ASN A 347 -7.53 -25.90 -5.88
C ASN A 347 -7.90 -26.65 -4.59
N SER A 348 -6.95 -27.36 -3.97
CA SER A 348 -7.20 -28.23 -2.81
C SER A 348 -6.66 -27.71 -1.47
N THR A 349 -5.93 -26.58 -1.46
CA THR A 349 -5.21 -26.10 -0.25
C THR A 349 -5.65 -24.71 0.25
N TRP A 350 -6.77 -24.18 -0.24
CA TRP A 350 -7.32 -22.95 0.32
C TRP A 350 -7.96 -23.21 1.69
N ARG A 351 -8.00 -22.17 2.53
CA ARG A 351 -8.60 -22.20 3.88
C ARG A 351 -9.68 -21.13 3.98
N MET A 352 -10.56 -21.26 4.97
CA MET A 352 -11.62 -20.28 5.27
C MET A 352 -11.60 -19.93 6.75
N ILE A 353 -11.75 -18.65 7.06
CA ILE A 353 -11.99 -18.15 8.42
C ILE A 353 -13.17 -17.20 8.45
N MET A 354 -13.85 -17.11 9.58
CA MET A 354 -14.80 -16.04 9.88
C MET A 354 -14.07 -14.97 10.69
N ILE A 355 -14.21 -13.69 10.33
CA ILE A 355 -13.55 -12.60 11.06
C ILE A 355 -14.48 -11.96 12.10
N ASP A 356 -13.90 -11.44 13.19
CA ASP A 356 -14.65 -10.82 14.28
C ASP A 356 -15.20 -9.43 13.94
N ALA A 357 -15.97 -8.85 14.86
CA ALA A 357 -16.62 -7.55 14.65
C ALA A 357 -15.62 -6.39 14.49
N GLU A 358 -14.48 -6.43 15.18
CA GLU A 358 -13.47 -5.37 15.09
C GLU A 358 -12.78 -5.41 13.73
N ARG A 359 -12.39 -6.60 13.26
CA ARG A 359 -11.80 -6.78 11.94
C ARG A 359 -12.78 -6.39 10.82
N GLN A 360 -14.08 -6.63 11.00
CA GLN A 360 -15.10 -6.24 10.02
C GLN A 360 -15.24 -4.72 9.85
N LYS A 361 -14.82 -3.89 10.81
CA LYS A 361 -14.80 -2.42 10.65
C LYS A 361 -13.82 -1.96 9.57
N VAL A 362 -12.72 -2.69 9.41
CA VAL A 362 -11.67 -2.38 8.41
C VAL A 362 -11.70 -3.33 7.20
N SER A 363 -12.45 -4.43 7.28
CA SER A 363 -12.64 -5.41 6.21
C SER A 363 -14.12 -5.81 6.13
N PRO A 364 -15.01 -4.92 5.68
CA PRO A 364 -16.47 -5.15 5.72
C PRO A 364 -16.96 -6.23 4.74
N PHE A 365 -16.11 -6.62 3.79
CA PHE A 365 -16.38 -7.64 2.78
C PHE A 365 -15.29 -8.72 2.80
N PHE A 366 -15.45 -9.75 1.97
CA PHE A 366 -14.48 -10.84 1.91
C PHE A 366 -13.10 -10.35 1.45
N LEU A 367 -12.06 -10.95 2.03
CA LEU A 367 -10.67 -10.85 1.56
C LEU A 367 -10.13 -12.26 1.35
N GLY A 368 -9.17 -12.44 0.45
CA GLY A 368 -8.80 -13.76 -0.04
C GLY A 368 -7.33 -13.95 -0.36
N GLY A 369 -7.07 -14.86 -1.31
CA GLY A 369 -5.79 -15.49 -1.53
C GLY A 369 -5.73 -16.91 -0.93
N PRO A 370 -4.66 -17.30 -0.22
CA PRO A 370 -4.57 -18.64 0.38
C PRO A 370 -5.63 -18.91 1.48
N VAL A 371 -6.18 -17.86 2.08
CA VAL A 371 -7.22 -17.92 3.12
C VAL A 371 -8.33 -16.94 2.74
N ILE A 372 -9.55 -17.43 2.54
CA ILE A 372 -10.71 -16.54 2.45
C ILE A 372 -11.19 -16.14 3.85
N GLN A 373 -11.24 -14.84 4.09
CA GLN A 373 -11.73 -14.20 5.30
C GLN A 373 -13.17 -13.76 5.03
N VAL A 374 -14.12 -14.37 5.74
CA VAL A 374 -15.55 -14.16 5.52
C VAL A 374 -16.11 -13.18 6.55
N SER A 375 -16.59 -12.05 6.05
CA SER A 375 -17.30 -11.03 6.81
C SER A 375 -18.79 -11.36 6.85
N TYR A 376 -19.30 -11.66 8.05
CA TYR A 376 -20.70 -11.97 8.30
C TYR A 376 -21.03 -11.69 9.78
N PRO A 377 -22.29 -11.46 10.18
CA PRO A 377 -22.58 -11.00 11.52
C PRO A 377 -22.14 -11.99 12.61
N VAL A 378 -21.60 -11.43 13.69
CA VAL A 378 -21.19 -12.18 14.89
C VAL A 378 -22.06 -11.81 16.09
N VAL A 379 -22.02 -12.63 17.14
CA VAL A 379 -22.88 -12.47 18.32
C VAL A 379 -22.75 -11.10 18.99
N SER A 380 -21.53 -10.53 19.01
CA SER A 380 -21.20 -9.26 19.66
C SER A 380 -21.70 -8.01 18.94
N MET A 381 -22.26 -8.14 17.73
CA MET A 381 -22.80 -6.99 16.99
C MET A 381 -24.21 -6.61 17.45
N GLU A 382 -24.50 -5.32 17.47
CA GLU A 382 -25.85 -4.78 17.68
C GLU A 382 -26.82 -5.20 16.56
N HIS A 383 -28.13 -5.18 16.84
CA HIS A 383 -29.15 -5.71 15.92
C HIS A 383 -29.11 -5.08 14.53
N ASP A 384 -29.10 -3.75 14.47
CA ASP A 384 -29.11 -3.02 13.19
C ASP A 384 -27.82 -3.25 12.40
N LEU A 385 -26.68 -3.34 13.09
CA LEU A 385 -25.40 -3.67 12.47
C LEU A 385 -25.41 -5.10 11.90
N LYS A 386 -26.01 -6.07 12.60
CA LYS A 386 -26.18 -7.44 12.06
C LYS A 386 -26.93 -7.41 10.74
N LEU A 387 -28.07 -6.72 10.67
CA LEU A 387 -28.86 -6.61 9.44
C LEU A 387 -28.09 -5.92 8.32
N MET A 388 -27.36 -4.84 8.64
CA MET A 388 -26.52 -4.13 7.69
C MET A 388 -25.41 -5.02 7.10
N VAL A 389 -24.71 -5.78 7.95
CA VAL A 389 -23.64 -6.70 7.51
C VAL A 389 -24.22 -7.84 6.65
N MET A 390 -25.40 -8.38 6.99
CA MET A 390 -26.08 -9.39 6.16
C MET A 390 -26.42 -8.82 4.78
N ARG A 391 -26.94 -7.60 4.72
CA ARG A 391 -27.28 -6.91 3.47
C ARG A 391 -26.04 -6.59 2.63
N GLY A 392 -24.95 -6.16 3.26
CA GLY A 392 -23.67 -5.91 2.60
C GLY A 392 -22.97 -7.18 2.08
N ASN A 393 -23.22 -8.33 2.71
CA ASN A 393 -22.66 -9.63 2.32
C ASN A 393 -23.77 -10.61 1.88
N ASN A 394 -24.78 -10.09 1.17
CA ASN A 394 -25.89 -10.85 0.60
C ASN A 394 -25.40 -11.87 -0.45
N LYS A 395 -26.27 -12.77 -0.90
CA LYS A 395 -25.90 -13.86 -1.81
C LYS A 395 -25.23 -13.38 -3.09
N HIS A 396 -25.74 -12.30 -3.67
CA HIS A 396 -25.33 -11.81 -4.98
C HIS A 396 -24.04 -10.99 -4.90
N PHE A 397 -23.86 -10.23 -3.83
CA PHE A 397 -22.61 -9.49 -3.59
C PHE A 397 -21.48 -10.46 -3.23
N ALA A 398 -21.78 -11.45 -2.38
CA ALA A 398 -20.86 -12.52 -1.99
C ALA A 398 -20.43 -13.39 -3.18
N LYS A 399 -21.30 -13.56 -4.20
CA LYS A 399 -20.97 -14.28 -5.43
C LYS A 399 -19.81 -13.62 -6.18
N ALA A 400 -19.93 -12.33 -6.48
CA ALA A 400 -18.86 -11.59 -7.17
C ALA A 400 -17.54 -11.58 -6.35
N THR A 401 -17.62 -11.28 -5.03
CA THR A 401 -16.42 -11.25 -4.19
C THR A 401 -15.76 -12.62 -4.05
N ALA A 402 -16.52 -13.72 -3.95
CA ALA A 402 -15.92 -15.05 -3.82
C ALA A 402 -15.05 -15.41 -5.05
N PHE A 403 -15.47 -15.04 -6.27
CA PHE A 403 -14.67 -15.30 -7.46
C PHE A 403 -13.47 -14.37 -7.59
N HIS A 404 -13.65 -13.09 -7.21
CA HIS A 404 -12.58 -12.09 -7.13
C HIS A 404 -11.45 -12.57 -6.21
N GLU A 405 -11.82 -13.08 -5.04
CA GLU A 405 -10.87 -13.50 -4.01
C GLU A 405 -10.26 -14.88 -4.26
N MET A 406 -10.99 -15.76 -4.93
CA MET A 406 -10.64 -17.17 -5.05
C MET A 406 -10.35 -17.57 -6.49
N PHE A 407 -11.21 -18.35 -7.12
CA PHE A 407 -10.99 -18.85 -8.47
C PHE A 407 -11.91 -18.15 -9.45
N PRO A 408 -11.37 -17.63 -10.57
CA PRO A 408 -9.96 -17.57 -10.99
C PRO A 408 -9.18 -16.34 -10.50
N GLY A 409 -9.70 -15.56 -9.55
CA GLY A 409 -9.06 -14.34 -9.02
C GLY A 409 -7.83 -14.56 -8.14
N HIS A 410 -7.76 -13.90 -6.98
CA HIS A 410 -6.52 -13.77 -6.20
C HIS A 410 -5.91 -15.09 -5.74
N ARG A 411 -6.71 -16.10 -5.34
CA ARG A 411 -6.16 -17.42 -4.95
C ARG A 411 -5.31 -18.04 -6.05
N LEU A 412 -5.76 -17.96 -7.30
CA LEU A 412 -5.04 -18.48 -8.45
C LEU A 412 -3.84 -17.57 -8.78
N GLN A 413 -4.07 -16.27 -8.86
CA GLN A 413 -3.05 -15.28 -9.19
C GLN A 413 -1.84 -15.36 -8.26
N LEU A 414 -2.06 -15.26 -6.95
CA LEU A 414 -0.99 -15.28 -5.95
C LEU A 414 -0.25 -16.62 -5.94
N TYR A 415 -0.95 -17.74 -6.18
CA TYR A 415 -0.31 -19.05 -6.28
C TYR A 415 0.69 -19.13 -7.44
N MET A 416 0.35 -18.49 -8.56
CA MET A 416 1.18 -18.47 -9.75
C MET A 416 2.34 -17.48 -9.59
N ALA A 417 2.10 -16.31 -9.00
CA ALA A 417 3.13 -15.32 -8.70
C ALA A 417 4.25 -15.88 -7.78
N ASP A 418 3.91 -16.76 -6.84
CA ASP A 418 4.91 -17.44 -5.99
C ASP A 418 5.79 -18.47 -6.77
N ARG A 419 5.47 -18.77 -8.03
CA ARG A 419 6.11 -19.84 -8.84
C ARG A 419 6.75 -19.36 -10.12
N TYR A 420 6.35 -18.20 -10.62
CA TYR A 420 6.81 -17.65 -11.89
C TYR A 420 7.20 -16.19 -11.69
N ASN A 421 8.44 -15.85 -12.05
CA ASN A 421 9.00 -14.50 -11.91
C ASN A 421 8.79 -13.90 -10.50
N SER A 422 8.97 -14.74 -9.47
CA SER A 422 8.70 -14.38 -8.08
C SER A 422 9.60 -13.25 -7.56
N HIS A 423 10.75 -13.00 -8.20
CA HIS A 423 11.63 -11.87 -7.90
C HIS A 423 10.95 -10.51 -8.12
N ARG A 424 9.90 -10.43 -8.95
CA ARG A 424 9.18 -9.17 -9.21
C ARG A 424 8.27 -8.72 -8.07
N LYS A 425 7.89 -9.65 -7.19
CA LYS A 425 6.79 -9.51 -6.22
C LYS A 425 6.96 -8.37 -5.20
N GLU A 426 8.18 -8.02 -4.80
CA GLU A 426 8.36 -7.03 -3.73
C GLU A 426 8.51 -5.59 -4.25
N ILE A 427 9.01 -5.38 -5.48
CA ILE A 427 9.30 -4.01 -5.99
C ILE A 427 8.50 -3.60 -7.23
N PHE A 428 7.97 -4.55 -8.01
CA PHE A 428 7.18 -4.27 -9.21
C PHE A 428 5.69 -4.57 -9.03
N ASP A 429 5.28 -4.97 -7.82
CA ASP A 429 3.87 -5.24 -7.53
C ASP A 429 3.03 -3.98 -7.71
N THR A 430 1.87 -4.16 -8.33
CA THR A 430 0.98 -3.06 -8.70
C THR A 430 -0.48 -3.45 -8.57
N PRO A 431 -1.33 -2.55 -8.05
CA PRO A 431 -2.77 -2.77 -8.00
C PRO A 431 -3.38 -2.96 -9.39
N PHE A 432 -2.79 -2.39 -10.45
CA PHE A 432 -3.29 -2.57 -11.82
C PHE A 432 -3.20 -4.02 -12.28
N PHE A 433 -2.19 -4.77 -11.83
CA PHE A 433 -2.09 -6.21 -12.09
C PHE A 433 -2.92 -7.02 -11.11
N VAL A 434 -2.74 -6.79 -9.81
CA VAL A 434 -3.35 -7.61 -8.75
C VAL A 434 -4.86 -7.49 -8.80
N GLU A 435 -5.37 -6.27 -8.66
CA GLU A 435 -6.80 -6.00 -8.58
C GLU A 435 -7.44 -6.00 -9.97
N GLY A 436 -6.70 -5.56 -10.98
CA GLY A 436 -7.12 -5.61 -12.38
C GLY A 436 -7.39 -7.02 -12.88
N TRP A 437 -6.57 -8.01 -12.51
CA TRP A 437 -6.79 -9.41 -12.85
C TRP A 437 -8.12 -9.94 -12.31
N ALA A 438 -8.38 -9.72 -11.02
CA ALA A 438 -9.58 -10.24 -10.37
C ALA A 438 -10.84 -9.58 -10.94
N LEU A 439 -10.81 -8.25 -11.14
CA LEU A 439 -11.94 -7.53 -11.74
C LEU A 439 -12.11 -7.81 -13.25
N TYR A 440 -11.04 -8.08 -13.99
CA TYR A 440 -11.13 -8.56 -15.39
C TYR A 440 -11.94 -9.85 -15.50
N TRP A 441 -11.80 -10.77 -14.54
CA TRP A 441 -12.61 -11.97 -14.53
C TRP A 441 -14.08 -11.71 -14.20
N GLU A 442 -14.38 -10.74 -13.33
CA GLU A 442 -15.76 -10.29 -13.13
C GLU A 442 -16.36 -9.72 -14.43
N PHE A 443 -15.56 -8.99 -15.22
CA PHE A 443 -16.00 -8.52 -16.55
C PHE A 443 -16.30 -9.69 -17.48
N LEU A 444 -15.41 -10.67 -17.55
CA LEU A 444 -15.59 -11.84 -18.40
C LEU A 444 -16.80 -12.67 -17.97
N PHE A 445 -17.03 -12.82 -16.66
CA PHE A 445 -18.21 -13.47 -16.13
C PHE A 445 -19.51 -12.71 -16.43
N TYR A 446 -19.47 -11.37 -16.38
CA TYR A 446 -20.63 -10.55 -16.74
C TYR A 446 -20.95 -10.58 -18.23
N ASP A 447 -19.94 -10.57 -19.09
CA ASP A 447 -20.08 -10.61 -20.55
C ASP A 447 -20.60 -11.95 -21.07
N ARG A 448 -20.39 -13.03 -20.30
CA ARG A 448 -20.86 -14.37 -20.66
C ARG A 448 -22.31 -14.62 -20.27
N ASP A 449 -23.06 -15.20 -21.21
CA ASP A 449 -24.45 -15.60 -20.99
C ASP A 449 -24.60 -16.86 -20.12
N ASP A 450 -23.53 -17.64 -19.94
CA ASP A 450 -23.56 -18.94 -19.27
C ASP A 450 -23.07 -18.93 -17.82
N PHE A 451 -22.95 -17.74 -17.19
CA PHE A 451 -22.50 -17.61 -15.80
C PHE A 451 -23.54 -16.95 -14.88
N HIS A 452 -23.89 -15.68 -15.13
CA HIS A 452 -24.92 -15.00 -14.35
C HIS A 452 -26.32 -15.33 -14.87
N HIS A 453 -26.90 -16.41 -14.35
CA HIS A 453 -28.20 -16.93 -14.79
C HIS A 453 -29.44 -16.18 -14.27
N SER A 454 -29.27 -15.19 -13.39
CA SER A 454 -30.41 -14.41 -12.86
C SER A 454 -30.13 -12.91 -12.88
N PRO A 455 -31.16 -12.06 -13.03
CA PRO A 455 -31.00 -10.61 -12.94
C PRO A 455 -30.43 -10.14 -11.61
N GLU A 456 -30.73 -10.82 -10.49
CA GLU A 456 -30.18 -10.50 -9.16
C GLU A 456 -28.67 -10.70 -9.12
N ASN A 457 -28.17 -11.80 -9.69
CA ASN A 457 -26.73 -12.04 -9.84
C ASN A 457 -26.05 -10.98 -10.71
N ARG A 458 -26.70 -10.54 -11.81
CA ARG A 458 -26.18 -9.47 -12.66
C ARG A 458 -26.19 -8.12 -11.93
N ILE A 459 -27.22 -7.81 -11.14
CA ILE A 459 -27.26 -6.62 -10.28
C ILE A 459 -26.13 -6.65 -9.25
N GLY A 460 -25.87 -7.81 -8.61
CA GLY A 460 -24.75 -7.95 -7.66
C GLY A 460 -23.39 -7.64 -8.29
N ALA A 461 -23.13 -8.18 -9.49
CA ALA A 461 -21.91 -7.90 -10.25
C ALA A 461 -21.83 -6.42 -10.67
N LEU A 462 -22.93 -5.84 -11.17
CA LEU A 462 -22.98 -4.43 -11.57
C LEU A 462 -22.78 -3.47 -10.41
N TRP A 463 -23.34 -3.76 -9.23
CA TRP A 463 -23.13 -2.92 -8.05
C TRP A 463 -21.64 -2.83 -7.69
N TRP A 464 -20.95 -3.96 -7.74
CA TRP A 464 -19.50 -4.02 -7.53
C TRP A 464 -18.71 -3.30 -8.62
N ARG A 465 -19.12 -3.37 -9.88
CA ARG A 465 -18.51 -2.60 -10.97
C ARG A 465 -18.72 -1.09 -10.77
N MET A 466 -19.94 -0.66 -10.45
CA MET A 466 -20.27 0.74 -10.13
C MET A 466 -19.46 1.26 -8.96
N HIS A 467 -19.25 0.43 -7.93
CA HIS A 467 -18.38 0.77 -6.81
C HIS A 467 -16.95 1.06 -7.26
N ARG A 468 -16.37 0.24 -8.16
CA ARG A 468 -15.02 0.49 -8.71
C ARG A 468 -14.97 1.70 -9.65
N CYS A 469 -16.05 2.03 -10.36
CA CYS A 469 -16.13 3.29 -11.11
C CYS A 469 -16.03 4.51 -10.17
N LEU A 470 -16.78 4.50 -9.06
CA LEU A 470 -16.75 5.60 -8.09
C LEU A 470 -15.40 5.68 -7.36
N ARG A 471 -14.73 4.56 -7.12
CA ARG A 471 -13.36 4.50 -6.59
C ARG A 471 -12.36 5.28 -7.43
N ILE A 472 -12.38 5.14 -8.75
CA ILE A 472 -11.53 5.98 -9.63
C ILE A 472 -11.83 7.46 -9.39
N ILE A 473 -13.11 7.83 -9.42
CA ILE A 473 -13.55 9.23 -9.35
C ILE A 473 -13.16 9.86 -8.02
N PHE A 474 -13.53 9.26 -6.88
CA PHE A 474 -13.29 9.89 -5.59
C PHE A 474 -11.81 9.89 -5.24
N SER A 475 -11.07 8.82 -5.55
CA SER A 475 -9.65 8.71 -5.17
C SER A 475 -8.81 9.75 -5.90
N LEU A 476 -9.02 9.92 -7.21
CA LEU A 476 -8.29 10.92 -8.00
C LEU A 476 -8.69 12.34 -7.59
N LYS A 477 -9.98 12.62 -7.41
CA LYS A 477 -10.44 13.94 -6.93
C LYS A 477 -9.93 14.27 -5.54
N PHE A 478 -9.86 13.29 -4.64
CA PHE A 478 -9.27 13.46 -3.32
C PHE A 478 -7.80 13.87 -3.43
N HIS A 479 -6.99 13.13 -4.19
CA HIS A 479 -5.57 13.46 -4.34
C HIS A 479 -5.31 14.76 -5.11
N LEU A 480 -6.24 15.20 -5.97
CA LEU A 480 -6.21 16.52 -6.61
C LEU A 480 -6.65 17.66 -5.68
N GLY A 481 -7.23 17.36 -4.51
CA GLY A 481 -7.79 18.36 -3.59
C GLY A 481 -9.15 18.92 -4.02
N GLU A 482 -9.85 18.22 -4.91
CA GLU A 482 -11.17 18.60 -5.45
C GLU A 482 -12.34 17.96 -4.70
N MET A 483 -12.06 17.00 -3.82
CA MET A 483 -13.06 16.27 -3.04
C MET A 483 -12.51 15.94 -1.66
N THR A 484 -13.28 16.25 -0.62
CA THR A 484 -13.00 15.83 0.76
C THR A 484 -13.35 14.36 0.96
N ALA A 485 -12.78 13.71 1.97
CA ALA A 485 -13.14 12.34 2.31
C ALA A 485 -14.65 12.20 2.65
N GLN A 486 -15.25 13.20 3.29
CA GLN A 486 -16.68 13.16 3.58
C GLN A 486 -17.54 13.20 2.32
N GLU A 487 -17.18 14.04 1.33
CA GLU A 487 -17.86 14.06 0.03
C GLU A 487 -17.71 12.73 -0.72
N ALA A 488 -16.57 12.04 -0.57
CA ALA A 488 -16.39 10.70 -1.12
C ALA A 488 -17.33 9.67 -0.47
N VAL A 489 -17.54 9.74 0.86
CA VAL A 489 -18.50 8.89 1.57
C VAL A 489 -19.91 9.15 1.05
N ASP A 490 -20.32 10.41 0.97
CA ASP A 490 -21.67 10.78 0.52
C ASP A 490 -21.88 10.41 -0.95
N LEU A 491 -20.85 10.52 -1.81
CA LEU A 491 -20.90 10.03 -3.19
C LEU A 491 -21.26 8.53 -3.26
N LEU A 492 -20.60 7.69 -2.46
CA LEU A 492 -20.88 6.24 -2.43
C LEU A 492 -22.29 5.95 -1.93
N VAL A 493 -22.73 6.62 -0.86
CA VAL A 493 -24.07 6.44 -0.29
C VAL A 493 -25.14 6.85 -1.30
N ASP A 494 -25.03 8.03 -1.90
CA ASP A 494 -26.09 8.61 -2.73
C ASP A 494 -26.18 7.94 -4.12
N ARG A 495 -25.04 7.59 -4.71
CA ARG A 495 -24.99 7.06 -6.08
C ARG A 495 -25.33 5.58 -6.16
N ILE A 496 -24.89 4.76 -5.20
CA ILE A 496 -25.04 3.29 -5.25
C ILE A 496 -25.72 2.69 -4.01
N HIS A 497 -26.28 3.51 -3.12
CA HIS A 497 -26.96 3.07 -1.89
C HIS A 497 -26.05 2.17 -1.04
N HIS A 498 -24.77 2.55 -0.99
CA HIS A 498 -23.80 1.90 -0.12
C HIS A 498 -24.21 2.12 1.34
N GLU A 499 -24.03 1.12 2.19
CA GLU A 499 -24.28 1.28 3.62
C GLU A 499 -23.24 2.27 4.19
N ARG A 500 -23.70 3.29 4.95
CA ARG A 500 -22.88 4.45 5.34
C ARG A 500 -21.62 4.06 6.12
N SER A 501 -21.73 3.19 7.13
CA SER A 501 -20.56 2.75 7.91
C SER A 501 -19.53 2.03 7.04
N ASN A 502 -19.96 1.25 6.04
CA ASN A 502 -19.06 0.57 5.13
C ASN A 502 -18.40 1.56 4.15
N ALA A 503 -19.12 2.61 3.73
CA ALA A 503 -18.57 3.68 2.90
C ALA A 503 -17.52 4.51 3.66
N GLU A 504 -17.76 4.82 4.94
CA GLU A 504 -16.78 5.48 5.81
C GLU A 504 -15.50 4.65 5.99
N GLY A 505 -15.64 3.34 6.25
CA GLY A 505 -14.49 2.44 6.34
C GLY A 505 -13.70 2.35 5.03
N GLU A 506 -14.41 2.28 3.89
CA GLU A 506 -13.83 2.24 2.55
C GLU A 506 -13.02 3.51 2.23
N VAL A 507 -13.62 4.69 2.44
CA VAL A 507 -12.94 5.96 2.15
C VAL A 507 -11.76 6.16 3.10
N ARG A 508 -11.92 5.85 4.40
CA ARG A 508 -10.81 5.94 5.38
C ARG A 508 -9.60 5.15 4.93
N ARG A 509 -9.80 3.89 4.56
CA ARG A 509 -8.74 3.01 4.04
C ARG A 509 -8.13 3.55 2.74
N SER A 510 -8.91 4.24 1.94
CA SER A 510 -8.45 4.80 0.65
C SER A 510 -7.57 6.04 0.81
N VAL A 511 -7.68 6.78 1.92
CA VAL A 511 -7.01 8.08 2.08
C VAL A 511 -5.97 8.14 3.21
N GLU A 512 -5.95 7.16 4.13
CA GLU A 512 -5.03 7.15 5.29
C GLU A 512 -3.53 6.98 4.91
N GLY A 513 -3.26 6.61 3.66
CA GLY A 513 -1.91 6.57 3.08
C GLY A 513 -1.16 5.25 3.23
N THR A 514 -1.82 4.17 3.68
CA THR A 514 -1.24 2.82 3.69
C THR A 514 -1.21 2.16 2.32
N TYR A 515 -2.11 2.58 1.41
CA TYR A 515 -2.16 2.11 0.03
C TYR A 515 -1.56 3.14 -0.92
N SER A 516 -1.06 2.66 -2.08
CA SER A 516 -0.67 3.57 -3.16
C SER A 516 -1.82 4.53 -3.51
N PRO A 517 -1.53 5.79 -3.85
CA PRO A 517 -2.52 6.78 -4.29
C PRO A 517 -3.37 6.36 -5.50
N LEU A 518 -2.85 5.44 -6.33
CA LEU A 518 -3.57 4.88 -7.48
C LEU A 518 -4.27 3.55 -7.19
N TYR A 519 -4.16 3.01 -5.97
CA TYR A 519 -4.67 1.68 -5.62
C TYR A 519 -6.16 1.51 -5.95
N GLN A 520 -6.99 2.50 -5.60
CA GLN A 520 -8.42 2.44 -5.86
C GLN A 520 -8.76 2.50 -7.36
N ALA A 521 -7.96 3.22 -8.15
CA ALA A 521 -8.13 3.29 -9.60
C ALA A 521 -7.60 2.03 -10.30
N GLY A 522 -6.56 1.41 -9.77
CA GLY A 522 -5.88 0.23 -10.33
C GLY A 522 -6.81 -0.95 -10.58
N TYR A 523 -7.82 -1.17 -9.73
CA TYR A 523 -8.87 -2.19 -9.94
C TYR A 523 -9.44 -2.13 -11.36
N MET A 524 -10.14 -1.03 -11.66
CA MET A 524 -10.91 -0.90 -12.89
C MET A 524 -10.02 -0.62 -14.10
N LEU A 525 -9.01 0.23 -13.92
CA LEU A 525 -8.10 0.58 -15.01
C LEU A 525 -7.26 -0.62 -15.45
N GLY A 526 -6.77 -1.42 -14.51
CA GLY A 526 -6.09 -2.69 -14.79
C GLY A 526 -7.00 -3.69 -15.50
N ALA A 527 -8.26 -3.81 -15.06
CA ALA A 527 -9.24 -4.68 -15.72
C ALA A 527 -9.54 -4.23 -17.17
N LEU A 528 -9.64 -2.92 -17.41
CA LEU A 528 -9.82 -2.35 -18.75
C LEU A 528 -8.60 -2.56 -19.65
N GLN A 529 -7.39 -2.42 -19.11
CA GLN A 529 -6.16 -2.77 -19.82
C GLN A 529 -6.15 -4.24 -20.24
N LEU A 530 -6.40 -5.16 -19.30
CA LEU A 530 -6.50 -6.60 -19.60
C LEU A 530 -7.62 -6.90 -20.59
N TRP A 531 -8.77 -6.24 -20.47
CA TRP A 531 -9.88 -6.39 -21.42
C TRP A 531 -9.48 -5.95 -22.83
N ASN A 532 -8.78 -4.82 -22.98
CA ASN A 532 -8.29 -4.35 -24.27
C ASN A 532 -7.22 -5.29 -24.84
N LEU A 533 -6.30 -5.76 -23.99
CA LEU A 533 -5.27 -6.72 -24.35
C LEU A 533 -5.86 -8.06 -24.81
N ARG A 534 -6.96 -8.52 -24.18
CA ARG A 534 -7.73 -9.68 -24.62
C ARG A 534 -8.24 -9.49 -26.06
N LYS A 535 -8.70 -8.29 -26.43
CA LYS A 535 -9.10 -8.01 -27.82
C LYS A 535 -7.91 -8.14 -28.79
N MET A 536 -6.75 -7.65 -28.38
CA MET A 536 -5.53 -7.68 -29.19
C MET A 536 -4.94 -9.10 -29.35
N ALA A 537 -5.12 -9.98 -28.36
CA ALA A 537 -4.55 -11.32 -28.33
C ALA A 537 -5.56 -12.42 -28.69
N VAL A 538 -6.71 -12.45 -28.02
CA VAL A 538 -7.70 -13.52 -28.15
C VAL A 538 -8.68 -13.23 -29.29
N ASP A 539 -9.32 -12.06 -29.30
CA ASP A 539 -10.34 -11.76 -30.31
C ASP A 539 -9.74 -11.57 -31.71
N SER A 540 -8.43 -11.24 -31.79
CA SER A 540 -7.66 -11.22 -33.03
C SER A 540 -7.24 -12.61 -33.53
N GLY A 541 -7.41 -13.65 -32.71
CA GLY A 541 -7.05 -15.03 -33.03
C GLY A 541 -5.57 -15.39 -32.84
N LYS A 542 -4.75 -14.54 -32.20
CA LYS A 542 -3.32 -14.83 -31.92
C LYS A 542 -3.15 -15.87 -30.81
N MET A 543 -4.07 -15.91 -29.85
CA MET A 543 -4.04 -16.81 -28.69
C MET A 543 -5.44 -17.35 -28.41
N THR A 544 -5.52 -18.55 -27.86
CA THR A 544 -6.74 -19.02 -27.18
C THR A 544 -6.93 -18.28 -25.85
N GLN A 545 -8.15 -18.31 -25.30
CA GLN A 545 -8.44 -17.69 -24.00
C GLN A 545 -7.54 -18.25 -22.88
N LYS A 546 -7.25 -19.56 -22.90
CA LYS A 546 -6.37 -20.22 -21.93
C LYS A 546 -4.92 -19.79 -22.05
N GLU A 547 -4.38 -19.79 -23.27
CA GLU A 547 -3.00 -19.36 -23.50
C GLU A 547 -2.81 -17.91 -23.05
N TYR A 548 -3.79 -17.04 -23.31
CA TYR A 548 -3.78 -15.65 -22.86
C TYR A 548 -3.70 -15.54 -21.32
N HIS A 549 -4.60 -16.23 -20.60
CA HIS A 549 -4.62 -16.20 -19.15
C HIS A 549 -3.39 -16.84 -18.51
N ASP A 550 -2.93 -17.99 -19.03
CA ASP A 550 -1.76 -18.68 -18.51
C ASP A 550 -0.47 -17.87 -18.76
N ALA A 551 -0.39 -17.14 -19.88
CA ALA A 551 0.74 -16.26 -20.17
C ALA A 551 0.80 -15.09 -19.15
N ILE A 552 -0.32 -14.41 -18.91
CA ILE A 552 -0.40 -13.33 -17.91
C ILE A 552 -0.01 -13.83 -16.52
N LEU A 553 -0.52 -14.97 -16.08
CA LEU A 553 -0.21 -15.52 -14.76
C LEU A 553 1.26 -15.89 -14.57
N ARG A 554 2.02 -16.04 -15.65
CA ARG A 554 3.46 -16.36 -15.61
C ARG A 554 4.36 -15.13 -15.63
N THR A 555 3.85 -13.94 -15.96
CA THR A 555 4.68 -12.73 -15.97
C THR A 555 5.11 -12.29 -14.56
N GLY A 556 4.37 -12.70 -13.52
CA GLY A 556 4.48 -12.06 -12.21
C GLY A 556 3.85 -10.66 -12.22
N GLY A 557 3.90 -9.97 -11.07
CA GLY A 557 3.36 -8.61 -10.92
C GLY A 557 4.16 -7.59 -11.74
N LEU A 558 3.48 -6.91 -12.67
CA LEU A 558 4.03 -5.90 -13.57
C LEU A 558 2.93 -4.93 -14.00
N PRO A 559 3.23 -3.66 -14.32
CA PRO A 559 2.32 -2.81 -15.07
C PRO A 559 1.82 -3.52 -16.34
N ILE A 560 0.52 -3.40 -16.66
CA ILE A 560 -0.10 -4.17 -17.76
C ILE A 560 0.54 -3.84 -19.11
N GLU A 561 1.16 -2.67 -19.28
CA GLU A 561 1.96 -2.32 -20.46
C GLU A 561 3.13 -3.30 -20.68
N MET A 562 3.84 -3.68 -19.61
CA MET A 562 4.93 -4.66 -19.69
C MET A 562 4.41 -6.09 -19.85
N VAL A 563 3.26 -6.41 -19.25
CA VAL A 563 2.57 -7.69 -19.49
C VAL A 563 2.23 -7.83 -20.98
N LYS A 564 1.66 -6.79 -21.59
CA LYS A 564 1.38 -6.73 -23.03
C LYS A 564 2.66 -6.96 -23.84
N ALA A 565 3.74 -6.24 -23.53
CA ALA A 565 5.00 -6.37 -24.25
C ALA A 565 5.58 -7.79 -24.19
N LEU A 566 5.46 -8.49 -23.05
CA LEU A 566 5.86 -9.89 -22.90
C LEU A 566 4.98 -10.83 -23.73
N ILE A 567 3.65 -10.75 -23.58
CA ILE A 567 2.76 -11.75 -24.20
C ILE A 567 2.60 -11.54 -25.71
N LEU A 568 2.75 -10.31 -26.20
CA LEU A 568 2.71 -10.00 -27.63
C LEU A 568 4.10 -9.94 -28.28
N ASN A 569 5.17 -10.10 -27.48
CA ASN A 569 6.57 -10.01 -27.90
C ASN A 569 6.85 -8.69 -28.65
N GLU A 570 6.43 -7.57 -28.06
CA GLU A 570 6.66 -6.23 -28.60
C GLU A 570 8.12 -5.82 -28.43
N GLU A 571 8.64 -5.06 -29.40
CA GLU A 571 10.01 -4.55 -29.33
C GLU A 571 10.11 -3.49 -28.22
N LEU A 572 11.08 -3.65 -27.33
CA LEU A 572 11.37 -2.72 -26.24
C LEU A 572 12.65 -1.94 -26.54
N SER A 573 12.66 -0.67 -26.14
CA SER A 573 13.85 0.19 -26.16
C SER A 573 14.29 0.51 -24.73
N LYS A 574 15.55 0.91 -24.57
CA LYS A 574 16.13 1.30 -23.27
C LYS A 574 15.33 2.44 -22.62
N ASP A 575 14.88 3.39 -23.44
CA ASP A 575 14.14 4.58 -23.04
C ASP A 575 12.62 4.42 -23.25
N PHE A 576 12.10 3.20 -23.10
CA PHE A 576 10.69 2.90 -23.34
C PHE A 576 9.77 3.85 -22.57
N LYS A 577 8.78 4.41 -23.26
CA LYS A 577 7.70 5.22 -22.68
C LYS A 577 6.37 4.63 -23.10
N ALA A 578 5.47 4.50 -22.14
CA ALA A 578 4.13 3.99 -22.40
C ALA A 578 3.33 4.98 -23.23
N GLU A 579 2.75 4.52 -24.32
CA GLU A 579 1.88 5.32 -25.20
C GLU A 579 0.51 4.64 -25.42
N TRP A 580 0.31 3.46 -24.84
CA TRP A 580 -0.89 2.66 -25.05
C TRP A 580 -2.12 3.23 -24.35
N LYS A 581 -2.99 3.85 -25.15
CA LYS A 581 -4.34 4.20 -24.75
C LYS A 581 -5.26 2.98 -24.90
N PHE A 582 -5.69 2.41 -23.77
CA PHE A 582 -6.53 1.19 -23.70
C PHE A 582 -8.05 1.46 -23.66
N TYR A 583 -8.46 2.72 -23.57
CA TYR A 583 -9.85 3.16 -23.46
C TYR A 583 -10.22 4.12 -24.59
N ASP A 584 -11.44 3.96 -25.11
CA ASP A 584 -12.01 4.78 -26.18
C ASP A 584 -13.07 5.72 -25.58
N PHE A 585 -12.99 7.01 -25.90
CA PHE A 585 -13.89 8.04 -25.37
C PHE A 585 -15.10 8.33 -26.30
N ASP A 586 -15.14 7.72 -27.49
CA ASP A 586 -16.14 7.98 -28.54
C ASP A 586 -17.49 7.24 -28.37
#